data_AF-A0A976DEV0-F1
#
_entry.id   AF-A0A976DEV0-F1
#
_cell.length_a   1.000
_cell.length_b   1.000
_cell.length_c   1.000
_cell.angle_alpha   90.00
_cell.angle_beta   90.00
_cell.angle_gamma   90.00
#
_symmetry.space_group_name_H-M   'P 1'
#
loop_
_entity.id
_entity.type
_entity.pdbx_description
1 polymer ?
#
loop_
_entity_poly.entity_id
_entity_poly.type
_entity_poly.pdbx_seq_one_letter_code
_entity_poly.pdbx_strand_id
1 'polypeptide(L)'
;MSYDIHITRKAHWAEEHGPQISKDEWRHYVGGRADMRWMDITKWTPGDYCAELLDENDRPYGAIWWCKGELTTRRPEEAIVLRAMHIARDLNAVTMGDDGETYVDICSPSVGRPAYHNPSNLTNEWEEPPADYASTALRLPLQPNSVDAKGAQFRWTPYTIAVAAIVVLVLSSFLGNVLFSIFKFFLE
;
A
#
# COMPACT_ATOMS: atom_id res chain seq x y z
N MET A 1 4.83 1.24 -28.70
CA MET A 1 3.69 1.11 -27.78
C MET A 1 4.24 1.33 -26.38
N SER A 2 3.65 2.20 -25.57
CA SER A 2 4.05 2.31 -24.16
C SER A 2 3.40 1.17 -23.38
N TYR A 3 4.12 0.65 -22.41
CA TYR A 3 3.62 -0.34 -21.46
C TYR A 3 3.21 0.39 -20.18
N ASP A 4 1.99 0.12 -19.73
CA ASP A 4 1.41 0.73 -18.54
C ASP A 4 1.23 -0.33 -17.43
N ILE A 5 1.30 0.13 -16.18
CA ILE A 5 1.04 -0.68 -14.99
C ILE A 5 -0.23 -0.17 -14.32
N HIS A 6 -1.06 -1.11 -13.93
CA HIS A 6 -2.35 -0.92 -13.29
C HIS A 6 -2.29 -1.39 -11.84
N ILE A 7 -2.82 -0.60 -10.92
CA ILE A 7 -3.10 -1.03 -9.54
C ILE A 7 -4.62 -1.10 -9.42
N THR A 8 -5.12 -2.32 -9.23
CA THR A 8 -6.56 -2.60 -9.27
C THR A 8 -6.95 -3.62 -8.22
N ARG A 9 -8.20 -3.59 -7.76
CA ARG A 9 -8.80 -4.64 -6.92
C ARG A 9 -9.68 -5.59 -7.73
N LYS A 10 -9.80 -5.35 -9.04
CA LYS A 10 -10.53 -6.21 -9.96
C LYS A 10 -9.72 -7.48 -10.24
N ALA A 11 -10.40 -8.53 -10.70
CA ALA A 11 -9.74 -9.77 -11.12
C ALA A 11 -8.82 -9.56 -12.33
N HIS A 12 -9.19 -8.63 -13.22
CA HIS A 12 -8.36 -8.15 -14.32
C HIS A 12 -8.57 -6.63 -14.47
N TRP A 13 -7.53 -5.88 -14.84
CA TRP A 13 -7.57 -4.42 -14.86
C TRP A 13 -8.66 -3.88 -15.81
N ALA A 14 -8.78 -4.50 -16.98
CA ALA A 14 -9.73 -4.10 -18.03
C ALA A 14 -11.20 -4.47 -17.75
N GLU A 15 -11.51 -5.09 -16.62
CA GLU A 15 -12.90 -5.40 -16.25
C GLU A 15 -13.70 -4.11 -16.02
N GLU A 16 -14.94 -4.07 -16.51
CA GLU A 16 -15.83 -2.92 -16.35
C GLU A 16 -16.35 -2.81 -14.90
N HIS A 17 -16.50 -3.96 -14.23
CA HIS A 17 -17.07 -4.05 -12.90
C HIS A 17 -16.10 -4.71 -11.91
N GLY A 18 -16.25 -4.37 -10.64
CA GLY A 18 -15.48 -4.95 -9.55
C GLY A 18 -15.18 -3.94 -8.45
N PRO A 19 -14.45 -4.36 -7.41
CA PRO A 19 -14.02 -3.47 -6.35
C PRO A 19 -13.09 -2.38 -6.90
N GLN A 20 -13.28 -1.15 -6.44
CA GLN A 20 -12.55 0.03 -6.91
C GLN A 20 -11.78 0.68 -5.77
N ILE A 21 -10.69 1.37 -6.13
CA ILE A 21 -9.99 2.30 -5.23
C ILE A 21 -10.69 3.63 -5.35
N SER A 22 -11.30 4.13 -4.28
CA SER A 22 -12.02 5.41 -4.36
C SER A 22 -11.04 6.59 -4.45
N LYS A 23 -11.50 7.71 -5.02
CA LYS A 23 -10.71 8.95 -5.05
C LYS A 23 -10.32 9.41 -3.65
N ASP A 24 -11.25 9.37 -2.70
CA ASP A 24 -11.02 9.87 -1.35
C ASP A 24 -10.04 8.98 -0.59
N GLU A 25 -10.10 7.67 -0.82
CA GLU A 25 -9.11 6.71 -0.35
C GLU A 25 -7.73 7.01 -0.94
N TRP A 26 -7.63 7.24 -2.25
CA TRP A 26 -6.38 7.59 -2.89
C TRP A 26 -5.80 8.91 -2.34
N ARG A 27 -6.65 9.93 -2.17
CA ARG A 27 -6.25 11.22 -1.60
C ARG A 27 -5.76 11.09 -0.16
N HIS A 28 -6.45 10.28 0.64
CA HIS A 28 -6.05 10.00 2.02
C HIS A 28 -4.69 9.27 2.06
N TYR A 29 -4.52 8.27 1.20
CA TYR A 29 -3.26 7.53 1.07
C TYR A 29 -2.09 8.45 0.72
N VAL A 30 -2.26 9.33 -0.28
CA VAL A 30 -1.23 10.30 -0.69
C VAL A 30 -0.95 11.32 0.41
N GLY A 31 -1.99 11.85 1.06
CA GLY A 31 -1.85 12.87 2.11
C GLY A 31 -1.15 12.38 3.38
N GLY A 32 -1.10 11.06 3.60
CA GLY A 32 -0.41 10.44 4.75
C GLY A 32 1.10 10.24 4.55
N ARG A 33 1.66 10.65 3.39
CA ARG A 33 3.04 10.29 3.02
C ARG A 33 3.84 11.50 2.57
N ALA A 34 5.13 11.52 2.96
CA ALA A 34 6.06 12.55 2.54
C ALA A 34 6.68 12.26 1.15
N ASP A 35 6.70 11.00 0.73
CA ASP A 35 7.28 10.56 -0.56
C ASP A 35 6.31 10.74 -1.75
N MET A 36 5.17 11.40 -1.54
CA MET A 36 4.15 11.61 -2.56
C MET A 36 3.55 13.00 -2.46
N ARG A 37 3.24 13.60 -3.62
CA ARG A 37 2.57 14.90 -3.70
C ARG A 37 1.28 14.81 -4.51
N TRP A 38 0.17 15.20 -3.90
CA TRP A 38 -1.11 15.32 -4.59
C TRP A 38 -1.06 16.42 -5.63
N MET A 39 -1.47 16.10 -6.86
CA MET A 39 -1.63 17.05 -7.95
C MET A 39 -3.09 17.13 -8.39
N ASP A 40 -3.64 18.33 -8.32
CA ASP A 40 -4.94 18.60 -8.94
C ASP A 40 -4.74 18.91 -10.44
N ILE A 41 -5.08 17.92 -11.27
CA ILE A 41 -5.00 17.98 -12.73
C ILE A 41 -6.38 18.12 -13.38
N THR A 42 -7.43 18.30 -12.58
CA THR A 42 -8.82 18.36 -13.06
C THR A 42 -9.06 19.45 -14.09
N LYS A 43 -8.22 20.49 -14.09
CA LYS A 43 -8.19 21.54 -15.11
C LYS A 43 -7.93 21.01 -16.53
N TRP A 44 -7.13 19.96 -16.66
CA TRP A 44 -6.71 19.38 -17.93
C TRP A 44 -7.50 18.12 -18.26
N THR A 45 -7.78 17.30 -17.24
CA THR A 45 -8.54 16.05 -17.35
C THR A 45 -9.58 16.00 -16.24
N PRO A 46 -10.79 16.52 -16.49
CA PRO A 46 -11.86 16.55 -15.50
C PRO A 46 -12.21 15.14 -15.00
N GLY A 47 -12.13 14.93 -13.69
CA GLY A 47 -12.43 13.64 -13.06
C GLY A 47 -11.21 12.75 -12.84
N ASP A 48 -10.05 13.08 -13.39
CA ASP A 48 -8.80 12.38 -13.13
C ASP A 48 -8.00 13.11 -12.05
N TYR A 49 -7.24 12.34 -11.29
CA TYR A 49 -6.34 12.86 -10.26
C TYR A 49 -4.97 12.24 -10.42
N CYS A 50 -3.93 12.92 -9.93
CA CYS A 50 -2.56 12.45 -10.07
C CYS A 50 -1.81 12.66 -8.75
N ALA A 51 -0.89 11.75 -8.45
CA ALA A 51 0.10 11.96 -7.43
C ALA A 51 1.50 11.77 -8.02
N GLU A 52 2.39 12.72 -7.74
CA GLU A 52 3.81 12.59 -8.04
C GLU A 52 4.49 11.75 -6.96
N LEU A 53 5.43 10.92 -7.40
CA LEU A 53 6.35 10.20 -6.53
C LEU A 53 7.60 11.06 -6.37
N LEU A 54 7.99 11.32 -5.14
CA LEU A 54 9.13 12.18 -4.79
C LEU A 54 10.32 11.34 -4.32
N ASP A 55 11.51 11.76 -4.71
CA ASP A 55 12.76 11.27 -4.14
C ASP A 55 13.08 11.94 -2.79
N GLU A 56 14.22 11.60 -2.20
CA GLU A 56 14.71 12.18 -0.93
C GLU A 56 14.98 13.70 -1.00
N ASN A 57 15.04 14.28 -2.19
CA ASN A 57 15.30 15.70 -2.44
C ASN A 57 14.04 16.45 -2.92
N ASP A 58 12.84 15.89 -2.68
CA ASP A 58 11.55 16.41 -3.14
C ASP A 58 11.42 16.55 -4.67
N ARG A 59 12.21 15.81 -5.44
CA ARG A 59 12.16 15.83 -6.91
C ARG A 59 11.22 14.76 -7.43
N PRO A 60 10.30 15.10 -8.35
CA PRO A 60 9.41 14.12 -8.95
C PRO A 60 10.20 13.20 -9.88
N TYR A 61 10.12 11.89 -9.64
CA TYR A 61 10.73 10.87 -10.52
C TYR A 61 9.69 10.01 -11.24
N GLY A 62 8.41 10.13 -10.87
CA GLY A 62 7.32 9.40 -11.49
C GLY A 62 5.96 9.94 -11.06
N ALA A 63 4.90 9.44 -11.70
CA ALA A 63 3.53 9.82 -11.37
C ALA A 63 2.59 8.62 -11.46
N ILE A 64 1.60 8.61 -10.58
CA ILE A 64 0.53 7.61 -10.54
C ILE A 64 -0.79 8.37 -10.66
N TRP A 65 -1.56 7.96 -11.66
CA TRP A 65 -2.82 8.58 -12.05
C TRP A 65 -3.95 7.76 -11.46
N TRP A 66 -4.95 8.41 -10.89
CA TRP A 66 -6.22 7.80 -10.55
C TRP A 66 -7.23 8.17 -11.63
N CYS A 67 -7.90 7.15 -12.17
CA CYS A 67 -9.01 7.31 -13.11
C CYS A 67 -10.06 6.24 -12.82
N LYS A 68 -11.33 6.62 -12.69
CA LYS A 68 -12.48 5.67 -12.63
C LYS A 68 -12.32 4.45 -11.70
N GLY A 69 -11.63 4.62 -10.57
CA GLY A 69 -11.50 3.56 -9.57
C GLY A 69 -10.25 2.67 -9.69
N GLU A 70 -9.32 2.99 -10.58
CA GLU A 70 -8.02 2.32 -10.71
C GLU A 70 -6.87 3.33 -10.70
N LEU A 71 -5.67 2.85 -10.35
CA LEU A 71 -4.46 3.64 -10.46
C LEU A 71 -3.61 3.14 -11.63
N THR A 72 -3.02 4.05 -12.39
CA THR A 72 -2.21 3.74 -13.57
C THR A 72 -0.92 4.54 -13.60
N THR A 73 0.13 3.94 -14.13
CA THR A 73 1.38 4.63 -14.40
C THR A 73 1.91 4.21 -15.77
N ARG A 74 2.41 5.19 -16.54
CA ARG A 74 2.85 4.98 -17.92
C ARG A 74 4.36 4.88 -17.98
N ARG A 75 4.87 3.90 -18.75
CA ARG A 75 6.31 3.64 -18.93
C ARG A 75 7.07 3.58 -17.60
N PRO A 76 6.66 2.70 -16.68
CA PRO A 76 7.30 2.66 -15.37
C PRO A 76 8.72 2.10 -15.47
N GLU A 77 9.66 2.81 -14.88
CA GLU A 77 10.96 2.25 -14.51
C GLU A 77 10.80 1.32 -13.31
N GLU A 78 11.80 0.47 -13.07
CA GLU A 78 11.80 -0.52 -11.98
C GLU A 78 11.45 0.09 -10.62
N ALA A 79 11.96 1.28 -10.32
CA ALA A 79 11.65 2.03 -9.09
C ALA A 79 10.17 2.42 -8.98
N ILE A 80 9.51 2.72 -10.10
CA ILE A 80 8.08 3.04 -10.13
C ILE A 80 7.26 1.75 -9.99
N VAL A 81 7.66 0.64 -10.61
CA VAL A 81 7.01 -0.66 -10.44
C VAL A 81 7.06 -1.10 -8.97
N LEU A 82 8.22 -1.02 -8.32
CA LEU A 82 8.38 -1.28 -6.89
C LEU A 82 7.44 -0.42 -6.05
N ARG A 83 7.35 0.86 -6.37
CA ARG A 83 6.46 1.77 -5.66
C ARG A 83 4.99 1.40 -5.88
N ALA A 84 4.60 1.04 -7.10
CA ALA A 84 3.26 0.58 -7.43
C ALA A 84 2.90 -0.69 -6.64
N MET A 85 3.83 -1.64 -6.49
CA MET A 85 3.64 -2.85 -5.68
C MET A 85 3.42 -2.53 -4.20
N HIS A 86 4.20 -1.61 -3.62
CA HIS A 86 3.99 -1.16 -2.25
C HIS A 86 2.62 -0.50 -2.06
N ILE A 87 2.22 0.36 -2.99
CA ILE A 87 0.91 1.02 -2.97
C ILE A 87 -0.21 -0.01 -3.07
N ALA A 88 -0.08 -0.98 -3.98
CA ALA A 88 -1.05 -2.05 -4.15
C ALA A 88 -1.23 -2.83 -2.85
N ARG A 89 -0.13 -3.25 -2.21
CA ARG A 89 -0.17 -3.95 -0.92
C ARG A 89 -0.85 -3.12 0.17
N ASP A 90 -0.48 -1.86 0.31
CA ASP A 90 -1.01 -0.99 1.36
C ASP A 90 -2.51 -0.67 1.13
N LEU A 91 -2.97 -0.68 -0.13
CA LEU A 91 -4.38 -0.52 -0.52
C LEU A 91 -5.13 -1.85 -0.68
N ASN A 92 -4.54 -2.99 -0.31
CA ASN A 92 -5.13 -4.32 -0.52
C ASN A 92 -5.63 -4.53 -1.97
N ALA A 93 -4.75 -4.24 -2.92
CA ALA A 93 -4.95 -4.31 -4.37
C ALA A 93 -3.82 -5.15 -5.01
N VAL A 94 -3.91 -5.37 -6.33
CA VAL A 94 -2.88 -6.07 -7.12
C VAL A 94 -2.25 -5.14 -8.14
N THR A 95 -0.95 -5.33 -8.38
CA THR A 95 -0.22 -4.67 -9.48
C THR A 95 -0.24 -5.58 -10.70
N MET A 96 -0.77 -5.06 -11.80
CA MET A 96 -1.01 -5.81 -13.04
C MET A 96 -0.46 -5.04 -14.25
N GLY A 97 0.13 -5.75 -15.19
CA GLY A 97 0.55 -5.22 -16.48
C GLY A 97 -0.59 -5.04 -17.47
N ASP A 98 -0.30 -4.35 -18.57
CA ASP A 98 -1.23 -4.22 -19.70
C ASP A 98 -1.66 -5.59 -20.25
N ASP A 99 -0.75 -6.58 -20.26
CA ASP A 99 -1.02 -7.94 -20.76
C ASP A 99 -1.68 -8.85 -19.70
N GLY A 100 -1.95 -8.32 -18.50
CA GLY A 100 -2.60 -9.04 -17.41
C GLY A 100 -1.65 -9.87 -16.54
N GLU A 101 -0.35 -9.73 -16.72
CA GLU A 101 0.65 -10.29 -15.80
C GLU A 101 0.57 -9.61 -14.44
N THR A 102 0.77 -10.36 -13.37
CA THR A 102 0.73 -9.84 -12.00
C THR A 102 2.13 -9.74 -11.43
N TYR A 103 2.41 -8.66 -10.71
CA TYR A 103 3.72 -8.42 -10.12
C TYR A 103 3.70 -8.81 -8.64
N VAL A 104 4.33 -9.96 -8.32
CA VAL A 104 4.61 -10.38 -6.94
C VAL A 104 6.04 -10.05 -6.54
N ASP A 105 6.97 -10.13 -7.49
CA ASP A 105 8.35 -9.66 -7.40
C ASP A 105 8.73 -8.93 -8.70
N ILE A 106 9.68 -8.00 -8.63
CA ILE A 106 10.15 -7.22 -9.78
C ILE A 106 10.84 -8.07 -10.83
N CYS A 107 11.52 -9.13 -10.39
CA CYS A 107 12.35 -9.99 -11.24
C CYS A 107 11.54 -11.13 -11.85
N SER A 108 10.27 -11.29 -11.45
CA SER A 108 9.41 -12.37 -11.92
C SER A 108 7.96 -11.93 -11.81
N PRO A 109 7.43 -11.17 -12.79
CA PRO A 109 6.00 -11.05 -12.93
C PRO A 109 5.44 -12.46 -13.15
N SER A 110 4.53 -12.88 -12.27
CA SER A 110 3.76 -14.08 -12.50
C SER A 110 2.83 -13.81 -13.68
N VAL A 111 3.14 -14.40 -14.83
CA VAL A 111 2.20 -14.45 -15.96
C VAL A 111 1.06 -15.37 -15.54
N GLY A 112 0.04 -14.79 -14.93
CA GLY A 112 -1.07 -15.55 -14.41
C GLY A 112 -2.20 -14.65 -13.97
N ARG A 113 -3.35 -14.82 -14.63
CA ARG A 113 -4.65 -14.67 -13.97
C ARG A 113 -4.57 -15.26 -12.56
N PRO A 114 -5.28 -14.68 -11.57
CA PRO A 114 -5.18 -15.13 -10.19
C PRO A 114 -5.24 -16.65 -10.13
N ALA A 115 -4.22 -17.28 -9.55
CA ALA A 115 -4.11 -18.72 -9.51
C ALA A 115 -5.35 -19.28 -8.80
N TYR A 116 -6.19 -20.00 -9.54
CA TYR A 116 -7.07 -20.98 -8.92
C TYR A 116 -6.17 -22.09 -8.38
N HIS A 117 -5.88 -22.08 -7.08
CA HIS A 117 -5.07 -23.10 -6.46
C HIS A 117 -5.95 -24.29 -6.06
N ASN A 118 -6.06 -25.31 -6.91
CA ASN A 118 -6.62 -26.61 -6.54
C ASN A 118 -5.51 -27.42 -5.83
N PRO A 119 -5.56 -27.64 -4.50
CA PRO A 119 -4.53 -28.40 -3.78
C PRO A 119 -4.45 -29.88 -4.18
N SER A 120 -5.37 -30.36 -5.02
CA SER A 120 -5.41 -31.72 -5.54
C SER A 120 -4.79 -31.85 -6.94
N ASN A 121 -4.46 -30.72 -7.60
CA ASN A 121 -3.89 -30.70 -8.93
C ASN A 121 -2.36 -30.74 -8.84
N LEU A 122 -1.80 -31.96 -8.95
CA LEU A 122 -0.37 -32.23 -8.89
C LEU A 122 0.34 -32.14 -10.25
N THR A 123 -0.39 -31.85 -11.33
CA THR A 123 0.14 -31.95 -12.70
C THR A 123 0.52 -30.60 -13.31
N ASN A 124 0.26 -29.47 -12.63
CA ASN A 124 0.39 -28.12 -13.19
C ASN A 124 -0.39 -27.93 -14.51
N GLU A 125 -1.30 -28.86 -14.83
CA GLU A 125 -2.18 -28.75 -15.99
C GLU A 125 -3.37 -27.88 -15.59
N TRP A 126 -3.77 -27.01 -16.51
CA TRP A 126 -4.88 -26.10 -16.28
C TRP A 126 -6.19 -26.87 -16.06
N GLU A 127 -6.98 -26.44 -15.08
CA GLU A 127 -8.37 -26.85 -14.85
C GLU A 127 -9.24 -25.59 -14.72
N GLU A 128 -10.42 -25.59 -15.34
CA GLU A 128 -11.40 -24.54 -15.11
C GLU A 128 -11.84 -24.55 -13.63
N PRO A 129 -11.87 -23.38 -12.94
CA PRO A 129 -12.39 -23.32 -11.59
C PRO A 129 -13.86 -23.76 -11.59
N PRO A 130 -14.32 -24.48 -10.55
CA PRO A 130 -15.71 -24.89 -10.43
C PRO A 130 -16.61 -23.64 -10.30
N ALA A 131 -17.83 -23.75 -10.83
CA ALA A 131 -18.76 -22.63 -11.00
C ALA A 131 -19.12 -21.88 -9.69
N ASP A 132 -18.85 -22.46 -8.54
CA ASP A 132 -19.12 -21.93 -7.20
C ASP A 132 -17.92 -21.22 -6.54
N TYR A 133 -16.75 -21.21 -7.19
CA TYR A 133 -15.53 -20.60 -6.64
C TYR A 133 -15.66 -19.09 -6.43
N ALA A 134 -16.28 -18.39 -7.39
CA ALA A 134 -16.53 -16.94 -7.29
C ALA A 134 -17.42 -16.57 -6.09
N SER A 135 -18.29 -17.49 -5.66
CA SER A 135 -19.19 -17.30 -4.52
C SER A 135 -18.51 -17.56 -3.17
N THR A 136 -17.47 -18.39 -3.17
CA THR A 136 -16.78 -18.86 -1.96
C THR A 136 -15.57 -18.00 -1.60
N ALA A 137 -14.83 -17.49 -2.60
CA ALA A 137 -13.70 -16.58 -2.40
C ALA A 137 -14.09 -15.26 -1.69
N LEU A 138 -15.36 -14.84 -1.83
CA LEU A 138 -15.94 -13.68 -1.14
C LEU A 138 -16.31 -13.92 0.34
N ARG A 139 -16.22 -15.17 0.84
CA ARG A 139 -16.63 -15.55 2.20
C ARG A 139 -15.49 -16.03 3.10
N LEU A 140 -14.28 -16.19 2.57
CA LEU A 140 -13.14 -16.59 3.40
C LEU A 140 -12.65 -15.39 4.22
N PRO A 141 -12.69 -15.44 5.56
CA PRO A 141 -11.93 -14.48 6.35
C PRO A 141 -10.46 -14.65 5.97
N LEU A 142 -9.77 -13.53 5.72
CA LEU A 142 -8.32 -13.46 5.59
C LEU A 142 -7.72 -14.29 6.72
N GLN A 143 -7.21 -15.48 6.41
CA GLN A 143 -6.46 -16.26 7.37
C GLN A 143 -5.21 -15.43 7.71
N PRO A 144 -4.99 -15.04 8.97
CA PRO A 144 -3.72 -14.44 9.34
C PRO A 144 -2.66 -15.53 9.12
N ASN A 145 -1.83 -15.34 8.10
CA ASN A 145 -0.72 -16.24 7.83
C ASN A 145 0.06 -16.46 9.13
N SER A 146 0.09 -17.72 9.55
CA SER A 146 0.91 -18.23 10.65
C SER A 146 2.37 -17.91 10.35
N VAL A 147 2.86 -16.80 10.89
CA VAL A 147 4.30 -16.59 11.00
C VAL A 147 4.76 -17.49 12.13
N ASP A 148 5.58 -18.47 11.77
CA ASP A 148 6.23 -19.38 12.69
C ASP A 148 6.88 -18.61 13.83
N ALA A 149 6.35 -18.83 15.05
CA ALA A 149 6.91 -18.34 16.28
C ALA A 149 8.23 -19.09 16.57
N LYS A 150 9.33 -18.64 15.95
CA LYS A 150 10.68 -18.95 16.41
C LYS A 150 11.49 -17.67 16.57
N GLY A 151 11.37 -17.09 17.77
CA GLY A 151 12.47 -16.44 18.49
C GLY A 151 13.11 -15.21 17.86
N ALA A 152 12.35 -14.13 17.66
CA ALA A 152 12.94 -12.80 17.53
C ALA A 152 13.37 -12.30 18.92
N GLN A 153 14.61 -12.61 19.31
CA GLN A 153 15.22 -11.95 20.48
C GLN A 153 15.46 -10.48 20.15
N PHE A 154 14.71 -9.61 20.81
CA PHE A 154 14.81 -8.16 20.68
C PHE A 154 16.16 -7.68 21.25
N ARG A 155 17.14 -7.40 20.38
CA ARG A 155 18.42 -6.80 20.76
C ARG A 155 18.26 -5.28 20.82
N TRP A 156 18.26 -4.74 22.03
CA TRP A 156 18.33 -3.30 22.27
C TRP A 156 19.67 -2.76 21.76
N THR A 157 19.63 -1.81 20.83
CA THR A 157 20.81 -1.03 20.47
C THR A 157 21.00 0.09 21.51
N PRO A 158 22.23 0.53 21.82
CA PRO A 158 22.47 1.58 22.82
C PRO A 158 21.69 2.88 22.51
N TYR A 159 21.37 3.14 21.24
CA TYR A 159 20.53 4.25 20.80
C TYR A 159 19.07 4.16 21.28
N THR A 160 18.47 2.95 21.29
CA THR A 160 17.09 2.76 21.75
C THR A 160 16.91 3.02 23.25
N ILE A 161 17.92 2.72 24.06
CA ILE A 161 17.92 3.01 25.50
C ILE A 161 18.04 4.53 25.76
N ALA A 162 18.89 5.21 24.99
CA ALA A 162 19.08 6.65 25.13
C ALA A 162 17.80 7.44 24.79
N VAL A 163 17.09 7.07 23.72
CA VAL A 163 15.84 7.73 23.33
C VAL A 163 14.75 7.51 24.40
N ALA A 164 14.61 6.30 24.92
CA ALA A 164 13.64 6.03 25.98
C ALA A 164 13.93 6.83 27.27
N ALA A 165 15.20 6.95 27.67
CA ALA A 165 15.59 7.74 28.84
C ALA A 165 15.29 9.25 28.66
N ILE A 166 15.52 9.80 27.47
CA ILE A 166 15.21 11.21 27.16
C ILE A 166 13.69 11.45 27.22
N VAL A 167 12.88 10.55 26.66
CA VAL A 167 11.42 10.68 26.70
C VAL A 167 10.89 10.67 28.14
N VAL A 168 11.44 9.81 29.01
CA VAL A 168 11.06 9.77 30.43
C VAL A 168 11.44 11.06 31.15
N LEU A 169 12.64 11.60 30.92
CA LEU A 169 13.11 12.85 31.56
C LEU A 169 12.31 14.08 31.11
N VAL A 170 11.93 14.15 29.83
CA VAL A 170 11.10 15.23 29.31
C VAL A 170 9.69 15.16 29.89
N LEU A 171 9.10 13.96 29.96
CA LEU A 171 7.76 13.78 30.55
C LEU A 171 7.73 14.07 32.05
N SER A 172 8.75 13.69 32.82
CA SER A 172 8.82 14.01 34.26
C SER A 172 8.97 15.50 34.52
N SER A 173 9.72 16.20 33.67
CA SER A 173 9.92 17.66 33.78
C SER A 173 8.63 18.42 33.42
N PHE A 174 7.85 17.90 32.46
CA PHE A 174 6.59 18.50 32.05
C PHE A 174 5.50 18.32 33.13
N LEU A 175 5.38 17.13 33.73
CA LEU A 175 4.43 16.90 34.83
C LEU A 175 4.77 17.71 36.08
N GLY A 176 6.05 17.85 36.43
CA GLY A 176 6.48 18.64 37.59
C GLY A 176 6.11 20.11 37.47
N ASN A 177 6.30 20.70 36.28
CA ASN A 177 5.97 22.11 36.03
C ASN A 177 4.45 22.37 36.01
N VAL A 178 3.66 21.42 35.50
CA VAL A 178 2.19 21.54 35.50
C VAL A 178 1.63 21.44 36.94
N LEU A 179 2.12 20.49 37.74
CA LEU A 179 1.69 20.33 39.14
C LEU A 179 2.08 21.55 40.00
N PHE A 180 3.27 22.11 39.80
CA PHE A 180 3.72 23.30 40.54
C PHE A 180 2.90 24.55 40.19
N SER A 181 2.53 24.72 38.92
CA SER A 181 1.69 25.83 38.46
C SER A 181 0.26 25.76 39.01
N ILE A 182 -0.32 24.55 39.05
CA ILE A 182 -1.65 24.32 39.65
C ILE A 182 -1.62 24.60 41.16
N PHE A 183 -0.57 24.17 41.86
CA PHE A 183 -0.47 24.39 43.31
C PHE A 183 -0.33 25.86 43.69
N LYS A 184 0.36 26.66 42.87
CA LYS A 184 0.51 28.11 43.10
C LYS A 184 -0.81 28.86 42.89
N PHE A 185 -1.63 28.42 41.93
CA PHE A 185 -2.94 29.03 41.65
C PHE A 185 -3.98 28.82 42.76
N PHE A 186 -3.81 27.81 43.61
CA PHE A 186 -4.70 27.53 44.75
C PHE A 186 -4.25 28.19 46.07
N LEU A 187 -3.10 28.87 46.08
CA LEU A 187 -2.50 29.48 47.28
C LEU A 187 -2.47 31.03 47.26
N GLU A 188 -3.01 31.64 46.21
CA GLU A 188 -3.35 33.08 46.10
C GLU A 188 -4.87 33.26 46.15
#